data_AF-A0A9D7ZQR7-F1
#
_entry.id   AF-A0A9D7ZQR7-F1
#
_cell.length_a   1.000
_cell.length_b   1.000
_cell.length_c   1.000
_cell.angle_alpha   90.00
_cell.angle_beta   90.00
_cell.angle_gamma   90.00
#
_symmetry.space_group_name_H-M   'P 1'
#
loop_
_entity.id
_entity.type
_entity.pdbx_description
1 polymer ?
#
loop_
_entity_poly.entity_id
_entity_poly.type
_entity_poly.pdbx_seq_one_letter_code
_entity_poly.pdbx_strand_id
1 'polypeptide(L)'
;MKRIVIIFCMLITPFVLTAQYEKMLETMEDEEELLENGKLVLRFINAETGAPVDDASVVVDKIGEYTTDMLGKAYIELPEDGTYALEFSKEGFITAIYPFEIVAGTIFYNRFSVSPVIEMGAIRLVLDWGKSPKDLDAHLIKEGDYHISYQDMHNSRDGSAKLDRDDLKKFGPETITVKNIDEGATYTYFVKNFSDRKSPRSKALSKSKAAVRIYGDNQLLKTYTITPDQKGTTWMVFTIEGGEIKDVNEVGNQY
;
A
#
# COMPACT_ATOMS: atom_id res chain seq x y z
N MET A 1 -59.09 -2.20 26.05
CA MET A 1 -57.84 -2.96 26.28
C MET A 1 -56.87 -2.63 25.14
N LYS A 2 -55.79 -1.90 25.43
CA LYS A 2 -54.77 -1.47 24.45
C LYS A 2 -53.79 -2.63 24.22
N ARG A 3 -53.51 -2.98 22.96
CA ARG A 3 -52.45 -3.95 22.60
C ARG A 3 -51.12 -3.20 22.53
N ILE A 4 -50.19 -3.58 23.40
CA ILE A 4 -48.80 -3.11 23.36
C ILE A 4 -48.06 -4.02 22.38
N VAL A 5 -47.54 -3.44 21.29
CA VAL A 5 -46.59 -4.11 20.39
C VAL A 5 -45.20 -3.83 20.95
N ILE A 6 -44.54 -4.88 21.46
CA ILE A 6 -43.13 -4.81 21.86
C ILE A 6 -42.31 -5.06 20.60
N ILE A 7 -41.72 -4.00 20.04
CA ILE A 7 -40.71 -4.12 18.99
C ILE A 7 -39.41 -4.53 19.69
N PHE A 8 -38.99 -5.78 19.47
CA PHE A 8 -37.71 -6.29 19.95
C PHE A 8 -36.62 -5.76 19.02
N CYS A 9 -36.08 -4.58 19.33
CA CYS A 9 -34.86 -4.09 18.70
C CYS A 9 -33.71 -4.97 19.20
N MET A 10 -33.26 -5.94 18.39
CA MET A 10 -31.99 -6.63 18.62
C MET A 10 -30.88 -5.57 18.57
N LEU A 11 -30.45 -5.11 19.75
CA LEU A 11 -29.18 -4.44 19.93
C LEU A 11 -28.09 -5.49 19.67
N ILE A 12 -27.66 -5.59 18.41
CA ILE A 12 -26.46 -6.33 18.06
C ILE A 12 -25.31 -5.60 18.76
N THR A 13 -24.68 -6.28 19.70
CA THR A 13 -23.59 -5.72 20.50
C THR A 13 -22.38 -5.44 19.60
N PRO A 14 -21.65 -4.33 19.80
CA PRO A 14 -20.53 -3.95 18.93
C PRO A 14 -19.42 -5.01 18.87
N PHE A 15 -19.31 -5.87 19.89
CA PHE A 15 -18.27 -6.89 20.01
C PHE A 15 -18.39 -8.06 19.02
N VAL A 16 -19.61 -8.42 18.59
CA VAL A 16 -19.80 -9.50 17.60
C VAL A 16 -19.48 -9.02 16.19
N LEU A 17 -19.79 -7.75 15.90
CA LEU A 17 -19.50 -7.12 14.62
C LEU A 17 -17.99 -6.96 14.40
N THR A 18 -17.23 -6.56 15.43
CA THR A 18 -15.76 -6.42 15.34
C THR A 18 -15.07 -7.76 15.12
N ALA A 19 -15.47 -8.83 15.82
CA ALA A 19 -14.83 -10.14 15.65
C ALA A 19 -15.14 -10.78 14.28
N GLN A 20 -16.36 -10.59 13.75
CA GLN A 20 -16.71 -11.03 12.40
C GLN A 20 -15.96 -10.22 11.34
N TYR A 21 -15.82 -8.91 11.57
CA TYR A 21 -15.04 -8.02 10.71
C TYR A 21 -13.55 -8.38 10.69
N GLU A 22 -12.94 -8.65 11.85
CA GLU A 22 -11.56 -9.11 11.97
C GLU A 22 -11.34 -10.47 11.28
N LYS A 23 -12.26 -11.42 11.50
CA LYS A 23 -12.19 -12.73 10.85
C LYS A 23 -12.38 -12.65 9.33
N MET A 24 -13.24 -11.73 8.88
CA MET A 24 -13.45 -11.44 7.46
C MET A 24 -12.20 -10.79 6.84
N LEU A 25 -11.57 -9.83 7.52
CA LEU A 25 -10.27 -9.26 7.13
C LEU A 25 -9.19 -10.34 7.03
N GLU A 26 -9.10 -11.23 8.03
CA GLU A 26 -8.14 -12.33 8.05
C GLU A 26 -8.37 -13.31 6.89
N THR A 27 -9.64 -13.59 6.56
CA THR A 27 -10.00 -14.43 5.40
C THR A 27 -9.66 -13.76 4.07
N MET A 28 -9.88 -12.44 3.96
CA MET A 28 -9.50 -11.65 2.78
C MET A 28 -7.99 -11.59 2.55
N GLU A 29 -7.21 -11.63 3.63
CA GLU A 29 -5.75 -11.64 3.59
C GLU A 29 -5.20 -13.02 3.17
N ASP A 30 -5.88 -14.12 3.50
CA ASP A 30 -5.43 -15.46 3.11
C ASP A 30 -5.81 -15.85 1.66
N GLU A 31 -6.87 -15.26 1.11
CA GLU A 31 -7.40 -15.55 -0.23
C GLU A 31 -7.00 -14.46 -1.24
N GLU A 32 -5.75 -14.52 -1.70
CA GLU A 32 -5.26 -13.76 -2.86
C GLU A 32 -5.78 -14.39 -4.17
N GLU A 33 -7.10 -14.62 -4.26
CA GLU A 33 -7.73 -14.97 -5.53
C GLU A 33 -7.63 -13.75 -6.45
N LEU A 34 -6.78 -13.89 -7.47
CA LEU A 34 -6.70 -12.95 -8.59
C LEU A 34 -8.01 -12.95 -9.37
N LEU A 35 -8.71 -14.08 -9.39
CA LEU A 35 -9.97 -14.29 -10.10
C LEU A 35 -11.02 -14.83 -9.14
N GLU A 36 -12.18 -14.19 -9.08
CA GLU A 36 -13.38 -14.69 -8.40
C GLU A 36 -14.52 -14.76 -9.42
N ASN A 37 -15.13 -15.93 -9.60
CA ASN A 37 -16.21 -16.15 -10.57
C ASN A 37 -15.88 -15.67 -12.00
N GLY A 38 -14.61 -15.81 -12.42
CA GLY A 38 -14.13 -15.41 -13.75
C GLY A 38 -13.83 -13.91 -13.92
N LYS A 39 -13.96 -13.11 -12.86
CA LYS A 39 -13.63 -11.69 -12.86
C LYS A 39 -12.30 -11.43 -12.15
N LEU A 40 -11.53 -10.48 -12.65
CA LEU A 40 -10.31 -10.03 -11.98
C LEU A 40 -10.69 -9.19 -10.75
N VAL A 41 -10.08 -9.51 -9.61
CA VAL A 41 -10.38 -8.87 -8.33
C VAL A 41 -9.30 -7.86 -7.98
N LEU A 42 -9.62 -6.57 -8.07
CA LEU A 42 -8.78 -5.48 -7.56
C LEU A 42 -9.15 -5.17 -6.12
N ARG A 43 -8.17 -4.90 -5.25
CA ARG A 43 -8.33 -4.65 -3.82
C ARG A 43 -7.77 -3.27 -3.47
N PHE A 44 -8.57 -2.45 -2.82
CA PHE A 44 -8.21 -1.09 -2.40
C PHE A 44 -8.22 -0.99 -0.88
N ILE A 45 -7.11 -0.51 -0.34
CA ILE A 45 -6.92 -0.39 1.10
C ILE A 45 -6.37 0.98 1.45
N ASN A 46 -6.76 1.47 2.61
CA ASN A 46 -6.27 2.73 3.14
C ASN A 46 -4.79 2.56 3.51
N ALA A 47 -3.90 3.32 2.89
CA ALA A 47 -2.47 3.25 3.14
C ALA A 47 -2.09 3.59 4.59
N GLU A 48 -2.86 4.44 5.27
CA GLU A 48 -2.61 4.86 6.65
C GLU A 48 -3.08 3.80 7.67
N THR A 49 -4.27 3.22 7.47
CA THR A 49 -4.90 2.34 8.49
C THR A 49 -4.85 0.86 8.13
N GLY A 50 -4.66 0.54 6.86
CA GLY A 50 -4.79 -0.81 6.32
C GLY A 50 -6.23 -1.31 6.12
N ALA A 51 -7.23 -0.52 6.50
CA ALA A 51 -8.63 -0.90 6.33
C ALA A 51 -9.02 -0.95 4.84
N PRO A 52 -9.93 -1.85 4.42
CA PRO A 52 -10.53 -1.80 3.10
C PRO A 52 -11.20 -0.46 2.82
N VAL A 53 -11.20 -0.04 1.56
CA VAL A 53 -11.89 1.19 1.12
C VAL A 53 -13.10 0.84 0.28
N ASP A 54 -14.28 0.93 0.90
CA ASP A 54 -15.58 0.65 0.29
C ASP A 54 -16.16 1.87 -0.44
N ASP A 55 -17.15 1.62 -1.30
CA ASP A 55 -17.88 2.66 -2.04
C ASP A 55 -16.97 3.67 -2.76
N ALA A 56 -15.83 3.21 -3.29
CA ALA A 56 -14.92 3.98 -4.12
C ALA A 56 -15.21 3.74 -5.60
N SER A 57 -15.06 4.78 -6.41
CA SER A 57 -15.17 4.66 -7.87
C SER A 57 -13.85 4.20 -8.46
N VAL A 58 -13.91 3.18 -9.31
CA VAL A 58 -12.76 2.60 -10.01
C VAL A 58 -13.08 2.59 -11.50
N VAL A 59 -12.42 3.47 -12.25
CA VAL A 59 -12.57 3.55 -13.71
C VAL A 59 -11.36 2.89 -14.35
N VAL A 60 -11.57 1.82 -15.09
CA VAL A 60 -10.49 1.13 -15.80
C VAL A 60 -10.58 1.44 -17.28
N ASP A 61 -9.54 2.10 -17.82
CA ASP A 61 -9.50 2.53 -19.22
C ASP A 61 -9.82 1.36 -20.15
N LYS A 62 -10.73 1.60 -21.12
CA LYS A 62 -11.24 0.64 -22.11
C LYS A 62 -12.00 -0.57 -21.55
N ILE A 63 -12.17 -0.70 -20.24
CA ILE A 63 -12.92 -1.82 -19.65
C ILE A 63 -14.26 -1.34 -19.10
N GLY A 64 -14.26 -0.37 -18.19
CA GLY A 64 -15.50 0.12 -17.60
C GLY A 64 -15.33 0.80 -16.24
N GLU A 65 -16.47 1.10 -15.63
CA GLU A 65 -16.58 1.73 -14.32
C GLU A 65 -17.10 0.72 -13.30
N TYR A 66 -16.49 0.74 -12.12
CA TYR A 66 -16.75 -0.21 -11.04
C TYR A 66 -16.82 0.52 -9.71
N THR A 67 -17.41 -0.13 -8.72
CA THR A 67 -17.46 0.35 -7.35
C THR A 67 -16.91 -0.71 -6.42
N THR A 68 -16.10 -0.30 -5.44
CA THR A 68 -15.58 -1.23 -4.44
C THR A 68 -16.69 -1.66 -3.47
N ASP A 69 -16.70 -2.94 -3.11
CA ASP A 69 -17.59 -3.47 -2.09
C ASP A 69 -17.11 -3.14 -0.66
N MET A 70 -17.82 -3.63 0.36
CA MET A 70 -17.46 -3.45 1.78
C MET A 70 -16.09 -4.04 2.16
N LEU A 71 -15.50 -4.86 1.29
CA LEU A 71 -14.19 -5.49 1.43
C LEU A 71 -13.15 -4.75 0.58
N GLY A 72 -13.48 -3.58 0.02
CA GLY A 72 -12.59 -2.82 -0.84
C GLY A 72 -12.30 -3.52 -2.17
N LYS A 73 -13.10 -4.52 -2.58
CA LYS A 73 -12.90 -5.26 -3.82
C LYS A 73 -13.69 -4.63 -4.97
N ALA A 74 -13.03 -4.45 -6.11
CA ALA A 74 -13.67 -4.17 -7.39
C ALA A 74 -13.51 -5.38 -8.32
N TYR A 75 -14.61 -5.82 -8.90
CA TYR A 75 -14.68 -7.00 -9.76
C TYR A 75 -14.75 -6.58 -11.23
N ILE A 76 -13.61 -6.64 -11.91
CA ILE A 76 -13.52 -6.20 -13.31
C ILE A 76 -13.58 -7.39 -14.25
N GLU A 77 -14.13 -7.18 -15.45
CA GLU A 77 -14.06 -8.19 -16.50
C GLU A 77 -12.58 -8.43 -16.84
N LEU A 78 -12.17 -9.69 -16.97
CA LEU A 78 -10.78 -10.03 -17.32
C LEU A 78 -10.50 -9.47 -18.73
N PRO A 79 -9.66 -8.44 -18.87
CA PRO A 79 -9.37 -7.91 -20.19
C PRO A 79 -8.38 -8.82 -20.93
N GLU A 80 -8.19 -8.54 -22.21
CA GLU A 80 -7.09 -9.12 -22.98
C GLU A 80 -5.72 -8.70 -22.40
N ASP A 81 -4.68 -9.44 -22.77
CA ASP A 81 -3.31 -9.07 -22.41
C ASP A 81 -2.98 -7.67 -22.97
N GLY A 82 -2.40 -6.82 -22.13
CA GLY A 82 -2.12 -5.44 -22.48
C GLY A 82 -1.86 -4.54 -21.29
N THR A 83 -1.61 -3.26 -21.59
CA THR A 83 -1.40 -2.21 -20.59
C THR A 83 -2.66 -1.39 -20.41
N TYR A 84 -3.02 -1.17 -19.16
CA TYR A 84 -4.21 -0.45 -18.74
C TYR A 84 -3.83 0.59 -17.68
N ALA A 85 -4.75 1.52 -17.43
CA ALA A 85 -4.70 2.42 -16.30
C ALA A 85 -6.04 2.34 -15.57
N LEU A 86 -5.98 2.27 -14.24
CA LEU A 86 -7.16 2.44 -13.40
C LEU A 86 -7.08 3.78 -12.68
N GLU A 87 -8.17 4.52 -12.69
CA GLU A 87 -8.38 5.71 -11.88
C GLU A 87 -9.21 5.33 -10.65
N PHE A 88 -8.66 5.58 -9.48
CA PHE A 88 -9.35 5.44 -8.20
C PHE A 88 -9.81 6.80 -7.70
N SER A 89 -11.06 6.91 -7.24
CA SER A 89 -11.55 8.09 -6.56
C SER A 89 -12.51 7.75 -5.41
N LYS A 90 -12.35 8.46 -4.28
CA LYS A 90 -13.20 8.39 -3.09
C LYS A 90 -13.09 9.71 -2.33
N GLU A 91 -14.20 10.21 -1.81
CA GLU A 91 -14.19 11.39 -0.94
C GLU A 91 -13.25 11.18 0.26
N GLY A 92 -12.39 12.17 0.56
CA GLY A 92 -11.39 12.08 1.62
C GLY A 92 -10.09 11.34 1.22
N PHE A 93 -10.00 10.82 0.00
CA PHE A 93 -8.80 10.20 -0.54
C PHE A 93 -8.23 10.99 -1.73
N ILE A 94 -6.94 10.80 -1.97
CA ILE A 94 -6.25 11.31 -3.16
C ILE A 94 -6.75 10.51 -4.37
N THR A 95 -7.26 11.21 -5.39
CA THR A 95 -7.56 10.59 -6.68
C THR A 95 -6.23 10.22 -7.36
N ALA A 96 -6.11 8.97 -7.80
CA ALA A 96 -4.86 8.43 -8.29
C ALA A 96 -5.07 7.51 -9.48
N ILE A 97 -4.13 7.59 -10.43
CA ILE A 97 -4.09 6.74 -11.63
C ILE A 97 -2.98 5.72 -11.45
N TYR A 98 -3.32 4.43 -11.52
CA TYR A 98 -2.37 3.33 -11.40
C TYR A 98 -2.24 2.61 -12.74
N PRO A 99 -1.07 2.65 -13.39
CA PRO A 99 -0.83 1.78 -14.53
C PRO A 99 -0.71 0.33 -14.06
N PHE A 100 -1.26 -0.59 -14.84
CA PHE A 100 -1.07 -2.02 -14.62
C PHE A 100 -1.04 -2.78 -15.95
N GLU A 101 -0.46 -3.97 -15.91
CA GLU A 101 -0.32 -4.83 -17.08
C GLU A 101 -1.00 -6.18 -16.82
N ILE A 102 -1.66 -6.68 -17.84
CA ILE A 102 -2.19 -8.03 -17.91
C ILE A 102 -1.32 -8.84 -18.87
N VAL A 103 -0.76 -9.94 -18.37
CA VAL A 103 0.09 -10.86 -19.12
C VAL A 103 -0.38 -12.27 -18.86
N ALA A 104 -0.64 -13.06 -19.90
CA ALA A 104 -1.18 -14.41 -19.79
C ALA A 104 -2.45 -14.49 -18.92
N GLY A 105 -3.34 -13.48 -19.03
CA GLY A 105 -4.57 -13.40 -18.25
C GLY A 105 -4.37 -13.19 -16.75
N THR A 106 -3.20 -12.71 -16.33
CA THR A 106 -2.89 -12.40 -14.93
C THR A 106 -2.36 -10.98 -14.77
N ILE A 107 -2.52 -10.42 -13.58
CA ILE A 107 -2.06 -9.09 -13.21
C ILE A 107 -0.87 -9.19 -12.25
N PHE A 108 0.08 -8.28 -12.39
CA PHE A 108 1.23 -8.23 -11.49
C PHE A 108 0.81 -7.82 -10.06
N TYR A 109 0.01 -6.75 -9.94
CA TYR A 109 -0.63 -6.28 -8.70
C TYR A 109 -2.13 -6.16 -8.85
N ASN A 110 -2.85 -6.81 -7.96
CA ASN A 110 -4.28 -6.58 -7.81
C ASN A 110 -4.62 -5.87 -6.49
N ARG A 111 -3.63 -5.31 -5.80
CA ARG A 111 -3.79 -4.57 -4.55
C ARG A 111 -3.19 -3.18 -4.66
N PHE A 112 -3.96 -2.19 -4.25
CA PHE A 112 -3.64 -0.78 -4.36
C PHE A 112 -3.86 -0.11 -3.01
N SER A 113 -2.75 0.31 -2.39
CA SER A 113 -2.81 1.14 -1.19
C SER A 113 -3.03 2.60 -1.58
N VAL A 114 -4.23 3.08 -1.27
CA VAL A 114 -4.72 4.42 -1.60
C VAL A 114 -4.57 5.34 -0.40
N SER A 115 -4.12 6.57 -0.63
CA SER A 115 -3.86 7.51 0.44
C SER A 115 -5.08 8.39 0.73
N PRO A 116 -5.51 8.54 1.99
CA PRO A 116 -6.27 9.70 2.43
C PRO A 116 -5.59 11.01 1.99
N VAL A 117 -6.36 12.08 1.85
CA VAL A 117 -5.83 13.44 1.67
C VAL A 117 -4.85 13.76 2.80
N ILE A 118 -3.71 14.35 2.45
CA ILE A 118 -2.67 14.73 3.42
C ILE A 118 -2.47 16.25 3.40
N GLU A 119 -1.85 16.77 4.46
CA GLU A 119 -1.54 18.20 4.55
C GLU A 119 -0.62 18.64 3.40
N MET A 120 -0.80 19.87 2.91
CA MET A 120 0.09 20.44 1.90
C MET A 120 1.55 20.46 2.39
N GLY A 121 2.49 20.09 1.53
CA GLY A 121 3.91 19.96 1.90
C GLY A 121 4.27 18.65 2.63
N ALA A 122 3.27 17.84 3.01
CA ALA A 122 3.51 16.48 3.50
C ALA A 122 3.68 15.51 2.32
N ILE A 123 4.47 14.47 2.56
CA ILE A 123 4.55 13.31 1.68
C ILE A 123 4.20 12.03 2.42
N ARG A 124 3.59 11.09 1.71
CA ARG A 124 3.32 9.74 2.19
C ARG A 124 3.98 8.72 1.27
N LEU A 125 4.83 7.89 1.86
CA LEU A 125 5.62 6.85 1.22
C LEU A 125 4.98 5.52 1.55
N VAL A 126 4.49 4.81 0.53
CA VAL A 126 3.72 3.57 0.69
C VAL A 126 4.44 2.44 -0.01
N LEU A 127 4.86 1.44 0.74
CA LEU A 127 5.48 0.21 0.27
C LEU A 127 4.44 -0.91 0.22
N ASP A 128 4.08 -1.38 -0.97
CA ASP A 128 3.27 -2.59 -1.16
C ASP A 128 4.14 -3.75 -1.64
N TRP A 129 3.85 -4.97 -1.20
CA TRP A 129 4.49 -6.18 -1.74
C TRP A 129 3.53 -7.37 -1.75
N GLY A 130 3.88 -8.41 -2.52
CA GLY A 130 3.14 -9.66 -2.56
C GLY A 130 3.48 -10.59 -1.39
N LYS A 131 2.79 -11.73 -1.29
CA LYS A 131 2.88 -12.68 -0.16
C LYS A 131 4.29 -13.19 0.23
N SER A 132 5.25 -13.19 -0.70
CA SER A 132 6.60 -13.69 -0.46
C SER A 132 7.62 -12.72 -1.03
N PRO A 133 8.61 -12.25 -0.25
CA PRO A 133 8.92 -12.62 1.13
C PRO A 133 7.85 -12.14 2.11
N LYS A 134 7.84 -12.72 3.32
CA LYS A 134 6.79 -12.44 4.32
C LYS A 134 6.85 -11.02 4.86
N ASP A 135 8.04 -10.43 4.84
CA ASP A 135 8.36 -9.25 5.62
C ASP A 135 9.39 -8.40 4.86
N LEU A 136 8.96 -7.21 4.46
CA LEU A 136 9.77 -6.16 3.85
C LEU A 136 9.61 -4.88 4.70
N ASP A 137 10.73 -4.35 5.19
CA ASP A 137 10.73 -3.12 5.99
C ASP A 137 10.96 -1.89 5.10
N ALA A 138 10.16 -0.85 5.29
CA ALA A 138 10.38 0.50 4.81
C ALA A 138 11.34 1.25 5.75
N HIS A 139 12.33 1.91 5.16
CA HIS A 139 13.28 2.75 5.88
C HIS A 139 13.37 4.12 5.24
N LEU A 140 13.39 5.15 6.09
CA LEU A 140 13.66 6.53 5.71
C LEU A 140 14.74 7.11 6.61
N ILE A 141 15.89 7.48 6.06
CA ILE A 141 16.95 8.19 6.77
C ILE A 141 16.90 9.66 6.36
N LYS A 142 16.83 10.57 7.33
CA LYS A 142 17.22 11.98 7.13
C LYS A 142 18.66 12.12 7.59
N GLU A 143 19.57 12.40 6.66
CA GLU A 143 21.01 12.38 6.95
C GLU A 143 21.38 13.33 8.10
N GLY A 144 22.15 12.80 9.06
CA GLY A 144 22.59 13.55 10.24
C GLY A 144 21.53 13.78 11.32
N ASP A 145 20.30 13.28 11.14
CA ASP A 145 19.18 13.57 12.05
C ASP A 145 18.51 12.29 12.59
N TYR A 146 17.73 11.58 11.76
CA TYR A 146 16.93 10.44 12.22
C TYR A 146 16.82 9.31 11.19
N HIS A 147 16.41 8.13 11.66
CA HIS A 147 16.11 6.96 10.84
C HIS A 147 14.75 6.39 11.25
N ILE A 148 13.74 6.52 10.40
CA ILE A 148 12.43 5.90 10.59
C ILE A 148 12.46 4.49 10.02
N SER A 149 12.04 3.52 10.83
CA SER A 149 11.82 2.12 10.46
C SER A 149 11.00 1.41 11.53
N TYR A 150 10.65 0.14 11.36
CA TYR A 150 10.05 -0.66 12.43
C TYR A 150 10.85 -0.59 13.74
N GLN A 151 12.17 -0.64 13.68
CA GLN A 151 13.00 -0.66 14.89
C GLN A 151 13.03 0.69 15.63
N ASP A 152 12.63 1.76 14.95
CA ASP A 152 12.61 3.13 15.48
C ASP A 152 11.29 3.82 15.06
N MET A 153 10.17 3.26 15.54
CA MET A 153 8.81 3.69 15.19
C MET A 153 8.49 5.10 15.73
N HIS A 154 9.23 5.59 16.71
CA HIS A 154 8.85 6.76 17.48
C HIS A 154 9.63 8.00 17.11
N ASN A 155 9.09 8.65 16.07
CA ASN A 155 9.20 10.06 15.74
C ASN A 155 10.63 10.53 15.48
N SER A 156 10.83 11.11 14.29
CA SER A 156 11.87 12.11 14.15
C SER A 156 11.87 13.04 15.37
N ARG A 157 13.04 13.55 15.77
CA ARG A 157 13.20 14.29 17.03
C ARG A 157 12.26 15.50 17.18
N ASP A 158 11.70 15.96 16.06
CA ASP A 158 10.76 17.06 15.88
C ASP A 158 9.29 16.63 15.59
N GLY A 159 9.00 15.32 15.44
CA GLY A 159 7.67 14.79 15.11
C GLY A 159 7.22 15.02 13.65
N SER A 160 8.17 15.36 12.77
CA SER A 160 7.95 15.54 11.32
C SER A 160 7.77 14.23 10.56
N ALA A 161 8.28 13.10 11.01
CA ALA A 161 8.13 11.81 10.33
C ALA A 161 7.65 10.70 11.28
N LYS A 162 6.75 9.84 10.77
CA LYS A 162 6.16 8.72 11.51
C LYS A 162 5.96 7.52 10.58
N LEU A 163 6.22 6.32 11.10
CA LEU A 163 5.72 5.07 10.51
C LEU A 163 4.24 4.93 10.92
N ASP A 164 3.33 5.17 9.98
CA ASP A 164 1.89 5.16 10.25
C ASP A 164 1.35 3.76 10.42
N ARG A 165 1.91 2.83 9.63
CA ARG A 165 1.59 1.42 9.67
C ARG A 165 2.85 0.61 9.47
N ASP A 166 2.95 -0.41 10.31
CA ASP A 166 3.95 -1.47 10.25
C ASP A 166 3.22 -2.81 10.15
N ASP A 167 3.67 -3.70 9.27
CA ASP A 167 3.10 -5.04 9.13
C ASP A 167 4.13 -6.14 9.36
N LEU A 168 4.41 -6.36 10.65
CA LEU A 168 5.38 -7.35 11.16
C LEU A 168 5.14 -8.81 10.82
N LYS A 169 3.99 -9.13 10.21
CA LYS A 169 3.55 -10.51 10.03
C LYS A 169 2.96 -10.79 8.65
N LYS A 170 2.73 -9.78 7.80
CA LYS A 170 1.98 -9.91 6.54
C LYS A 170 2.52 -9.00 5.43
N PHE A 171 1.88 -9.06 4.27
CA PHE A 171 2.28 -8.36 3.05
C PHE A 171 1.70 -6.94 3.02
N GLY A 172 2.40 -5.98 3.61
CA GLY A 172 2.17 -4.54 3.48
C GLY A 172 0.72 -4.00 3.55
N PRO A 173 0.52 -2.72 3.20
CA PRO A 173 1.54 -1.73 3.04
C PRO A 173 2.28 -1.44 4.34
N GLU A 174 3.54 -1.05 4.20
CA GLU A 174 4.18 -0.19 5.19
C GLU A 174 4.13 1.24 4.70
N THR A 175 3.81 2.15 5.62
CA THR A 175 3.54 3.54 5.26
C THR A 175 4.27 4.49 6.19
N ILE A 176 5.07 5.38 5.60
CA ILE A 176 5.75 6.48 6.30
C ILE A 176 5.15 7.79 5.82
N THR A 177 4.67 8.63 6.74
CA THR A 177 4.30 10.02 6.43
C THR A 177 5.35 10.97 6.99
N VAL A 178 5.80 11.90 6.16
CA VAL A 178 6.66 13.02 6.52
C VAL A 178 5.86 14.30 6.33
N LYS A 179 5.57 15.03 7.41
CA LYS A 179 4.72 16.23 7.43
C LYS A 179 5.32 17.40 6.67
N ASN A 180 6.64 17.55 6.71
CA ASN A 180 7.36 18.62 6.03
C ASN A 180 8.72 18.11 5.58
N ILE A 181 9.03 18.28 4.30
CA ILE A 181 10.36 18.03 3.78
C ILE A 181 11.23 19.25 4.02
N ASP A 182 12.31 19.05 4.80
CA ASP A 182 13.40 20.02 4.92
C ASP A 182 14.22 20.07 3.64
N GLU A 183 14.05 21.13 2.83
CA GLU A 183 14.78 21.33 1.58
C GLU A 183 16.31 21.41 1.78
N GLY A 184 16.79 21.73 3.00
CA GLY A 184 18.20 21.73 3.34
C GLY A 184 18.78 20.36 3.68
N ALA A 185 17.95 19.31 3.75
CA ALA A 185 18.36 17.97 4.13
C ALA A 185 18.34 16.98 2.96
N THR A 186 19.06 15.87 3.14
CA THR A 186 18.99 14.70 2.27
C THR A 186 18.19 13.60 2.96
N TYR A 187 17.20 13.06 2.26
CA TYR A 187 16.46 11.88 2.69
C TYR A 187 16.79 10.71 1.80
N THR A 188 17.00 9.53 2.37
CA THR A 188 17.22 8.28 1.63
C THR A 188 16.13 7.29 2.00
N TYR A 189 15.36 6.84 1.00
CA TYR A 189 14.34 5.81 1.18
C TYR A 189 14.79 4.48 0.57
N PHE A 190 14.71 3.42 1.37
CA PHE A 190 15.06 2.07 0.94
C PHE A 190 14.19 1.02 1.60
N VAL A 191 14.13 -0.15 0.97
CA VAL A 191 13.36 -1.31 1.44
C VAL A 191 14.32 -2.43 1.79
N LYS A 192 14.18 -3.02 2.98
CA LYS A 192 14.96 -4.20 3.39
C LYS A 192 14.09 -5.44 3.37
N ASN A 193 14.63 -6.53 2.83
CA ASN A 193 14.01 -7.84 2.97
C ASN A 193 14.41 -8.47 4.30
N PHE A 194 13.61 -8.22 5.35
CA PHE A 194 13.88 -8.75 6.68
C PHE A 194 13.88 -10.28 6.70
N SER A 195 12.94 -10.89 5.96
CA SER A 195 12.80 -12.35 5.87
C SER A 195 14.10 -13.03 5.43
N ASP A 196 14.77 -12.46 4.41
CA ASP A 196 15.97 -13.01 3.80
C ASP A 196 17.25 -12.22 4.11
N ARG A 197 17.26 -11.37 5.15
CA ARG A 197 18.37 -10.43 5.49
C ARG A 197 19.77 -11.05 5.60
N LYS A 198 19.89 -12.37 5.82
CA LYS A 198 21.18 -13.10 5.89
C LYS A 198 21.58 -13.76 4.56
N SER A 199 20.83 -13.52 3.48
CA SER A 199 20.93 -14.19 2.19
C SER A 199 21.23 -13.19 1.06
N PRO A 200 22.43 -12.60 0.99
CA PRO A 200 22.77 -11.50 0.07
C PRO A 200 22.77 -11.88 -1.43
N ARG A 201 22.61 -13.18 -1.73
CA ARG A 201 22.49 -13.72 -3.09
C ARG A 201 21.05 -14.15 -3.41
N SER A 202 20.11 -13.98 -2.48
CA SER A 202 18.70 -14.30 -2.69
C SER A 202 18.11 -13.37 -3.75
N LYS A 203 17.17 -13.91 -4.53
CA LYS A 203 16.31 -13.15 -5.43
C LYS A 203 14.92 -12.92 -4.81
N ALA A 204 14.71 -13.28 -3.55
CA ALA A 204 13.39 -13.15 -2.91
C ALA A 204 12.90 -11.70 -2.93
N LEU A 205 13.79 -10.74 -2.68
CA LEU A 205 13.42 -9.32 -2.73
C LEU A 205 12.93 -8.92 -4.13
N SER A 206 13.65 -9.22 -5.21
CA SER A 206 13.20 -8.88 -6.57
C SER A 206 11.97 -9.68 -7.04
N LYS A 207 11.68 -10.82 -6.41
CA LYS A 207 10.46 -11.61 -6.62
C LYS A 207 9.29 -11.18 -5.75
N SER A 208 9.51 -10.23 -4.84
CA SER A 208 8.49 -9.76 -3.90
C SER A 208 7.29 -9.12 -4.58
N LYS A 209 7.47 -8.67 -5.82
CA LYS A 209 6.60 -7.67 -6.41
C LYS A 209 6.49 -6.51 -5.42
N ALA A 210 7.59 -5.84 -5.06
CA ALA A 210 7.54 -4.63 -4.24
C ALA A 210 7.30 -3.40 -5.12
N ALA A 211 6.39 -2.53 -4.70
CA ALA A 211 6.12 -1.24 -5.31
C ALA A 211 6.14 -0.16 -4.23
N VAL A 212 6.74 0.99 -4.56
CA VAL A 212 6.80 2.16 -3.68
C VAL A 212 6.10 3.32 -4.36
N ARG A 213 5.11 3.88 -3.67
CA ARG A 213 4.30 5.01 -4.14
C ARG A 213 4.53 6.22 -3.26
N ILE A 214 4.70 7.37 -3.91
CA ILE A 214 4.89 8.66 -3.23
C ILE A 214 3.66 9.50 -3.50
N TYR A 215 2.91 9.80 -2.44
CA TYR A 215 1.82 10.77 -2.47
C TYR A 215 2.30 12.08 -1.87
N GLY A 216 1.91 13.20 -2.47
CA GLY A 216 2.25 14.55 -2.04
C GLY A 216 1.42 15.56 -2.82
N ASP A 217 1.17 16.72 -2.24
CA ASP A 217 0.36 17.79 -2.86
C ASP A 217 -0.99 17.30 -3.41
N ASN A 218 -1.61 16.37 -2.68
CA ASN A 218 -2.85 15.69 -3.05
C ASN A 218 -2.82 14.96 -4.40
N GLN A 219 -1.66 14.42 -4.77
CA GLN A 219 -1.45 13.66 -6.00
C GLN A 219 -0.59 12.42 -5.73
N LEU A 220 -0.70 11.41 -6.59
CA LEU A 220 0.30 10.34 -6.71
C LEU A 220 1.47 10.88 -7.54
N LEU A 221 2.55 11.29 -6.88
CA LEU A 221 3.71 11.93 -7.52
C LEU A 221 4.56 10.93 -8.29
N LYS A 222 4.78 9.74 -7.72
CA LYS A 222 5.65 8.72 -8.32
C LYS A 222 5.31 7.31 -7.89
N THR A 223 5.58 6.36 -8.79
CA THR A 223 5.52 4.92 -8.52
C THR A 223 6.83 4.28 -8.97
N TYR A 224 7.45 3.51 -8.10
CA TYR A 224 8.58 2.63 -8.41
C TYR A 224 8.14 1.19 -8.27
N THR A 225 8.58 0.33 -9.17
CA THR A 225 8.40 -1.12 -9.08
C THR A 225 9.76 -1.79 -9.07
N ILE A 226 9.93 -2.78 -8.20
CA ILE A 226 11.20 -3.49 -8.13
C ILE A 226 11.47 -4.25 -9.43
N THR A 227 12.69 -4.08 -9.95
CA THR A 227 13.14 -4.82 -11.13
C THR A 227 13.31 -6.30 -10.78
N PRO A 228 12.72 -7.23 -11.54
CA PRO A 228 12.82 -8.66 -11.26
C PRO A 228 14.24 -9.18 -11.45
N ASP A 229 14.48 -10.40 -10.96
CA ASP A 229 15.70 -11.17 -11.15
C ASP A 229 17.02 -10.60 -10.60
N GLN A 230 16.94 -9.54 -9.81
CA GLN A 230 18.08 -8.98 -9.08
C GLN A 230 18.40 -9.78 -7.82
N LYS A 231 19.69 -9.86 -7.46
CA LYS A 231 20.16 -10.47 -6.21
C LYS A 231 20.45 -9.38 -5.19
N GLY A 232 19.94 -9.55 -3.97
CA GLY A 232 20.20 -8.61 -2.88
C GLY A 232 19.14 -8.68 -1.80
N THR A 233 19.42 -8.05 -0.68
CA THR A 233 18.52 -7.94 0.48
C THR A 233 18.00 -6.53 0.70
N THR A 234 18.51 -5.54 -0.04
CA THR A 234 18.09 -4.14 0.06
C THR A 234 17.75 -3.58 -1.32
N TRP A 235 16.68 -2.79 -1.42
CA TRP A 235 16.31 -2.01 -2.60
C TRP A 235 16.36 -0.53 -2.24
N MET A 236 17.36 0.19 -2.75
CA MET A 236 17.44 1.64 -2.64
C MET A 236 16.56 2.26 -3.71
N VAL A 237 15.53 3.00 -3.30
CA VAL A 237 14.45 3.40 -4.20
C VAL A 237 14.71 4.80 -4.75
N PHE A 238 14.85 5.78 -3.86
CA PHE A 238 15.05 7.18 -4.22
C PHE A 238 15.75 7.94 -3.08
N THR A 239 16.26 9.12 -3.40
CA THR A 239 16.61 10.16 -2.42
C THR A 239 15.70 11.39 -2.59
N ILE A 240 15.59 12.21 -1.56
CA ILE A 240 15.04 13.57 -1.66
C ILE A 240 16.15 14.53 -1.29
N GLU A 241 16.51 15.43 -2.21
CA GLU A 241 17.59 16.40 -2.04
C GLU A 241 17.10 17.75 -2.57
N GLY A 242 17.18 18.81 -1.77
CA GLY A 242 16.67 20.11 -2.19
C GLY A 242 15.14 20.14 -2.37
N GLY A 243 14.41 19.24 -1.71
CA GLY A 243 12.96 19.04 -1.91
C GLY A 243 12.59 18.22 -3.14
N GLU A 244 13.54 17.82 -3.98
CA GLU A 244 13.29 17.08 -5.21
C GLU A 244 13.56 15.58 -5.05
N ILE A 245 12.67 14.75 -5.62
CA ILE A 245 12.83 13.29 -5.66
C ILE A 245 13.85 12.92 -6.75
N LYS A 246 14.93 12.23 -6.36
CA LYS A 246 15.97 11.71 -7.27
C LYS A 246 15.91 10.20 -7.36
N ASP A 247 15.88 9.70 -8.59
CA ASP A 247 15.71 8.27 -8.88
C ASP A 247 16.99 7.48 -8.63
N VAL A 248 16.84 6.33 -7.97
CA VAL A 248 17.91 5.33 -7.85
C VAL A 248 17.45 3.98 -8.37
N ASN A 249 16.44 3.38 -7.72
CA ASN A 249 15.83 2.10 -8.11
C ASN A 249 16.84 0.93 -8.28
N GLU A 250 17.72 0.73 -7.29
CA GLU A 250 18.79 -0.28 -7.35
C GLU A 250 18.67 -1.33 -6.24
N VAL A 251 18.87 -2.60 -6.60
CA VAL A 251 18.90 -3.72 -5.65
C VAL A 251 20.35 -4.08 -5.31
N GLY A 252 20.65 -4.20 -4.03
CA GLY A 252 21.97 -4.53 -3.51
C GLY A 252 21.92 -5.10 -2.09
N ASN A 253 23.00 -4.87 -1.34
CA ASN A 253 23.16 -5.39 0.03
C ASN A 253 23.62 -4.31 1.03
N GLN A 254 23.65 -3.05 0.59
CA GLN A 254 24.10 -1.92 1.40
C GLN A 254 22.90 -1.14 1.98
N TYR A 255 23.19 -0.23 2.91
CA TYR A 255 22.31 0.43 3.88
C TYR A 255 21.91 -0.43 5.08
#